data_AF-A0A1V4MSJ3-F1
#
_entry.id   AF-A0A1V4MSJ3-F1
#
_cell.length_a   1.000
_cell.length_b   1.000
_cell.length_c   1.000
_cell.angle_alpha   90.00
_cell.angle_beta   90.00
_cell.angle_gamma   90.00
#
_symmetry.space_group_name_H-M   'P 1'
#
loop_
_entity.id
_entity.type
_entity.pdbx_description
1 polymer ?
#
loop_
_entity_poly.entity_id
_entity_poly.type
_entity_poly.pdbx_seq_one_letter_code
_entity_poly.pdbx_strand_id
1 'polypeptide(L)' 'MLEDNSNQTVTVIGRSWGAIPGFILAAKYLSSVKKLILVSSGVYIKWYAGKINKIRLSRLSRDEKEFTGHWY' A
#
# COMPACT_ATOMS: atom_id res chain seq x y z
N MET A 1 -1.16 -16.96 16.18
CA MET A 1 -2.18 -16.14 16.87
C MET A 1 -1.40 -15.11 17.68
N LEU A 2 -1.65 -13.80 17.54
CA LEU A 2 -0.97 -12.81 18.39
C LEU A 2 -1.69 -12.82 19.74
N GLU A 3 -1.05 -13.41 20.74
CA GLU A 3 -1.53 -13.46 22.12
C GLU A 3 -1.24 -12.15 22.84
N ASP A 4 -2.13 -11.89 23.80
CA ASP A 4 -2.36 -10.63 24.53
C ASP A 4 -1.06 -9.98 25.05
N ASN A 5 -0.65 -8.88 24.43
CA ASN A 5 0.44 -8.00 24.89
C ASN A 5 -0.07 -6.56 24.89
N SER A 6 -1.07 -6.33 25.75
CA SER A 6 -2.02 -5.21 25.77
C SER A 6 -1.43 -3.80 25.96
N ASN A 7 -0.13 -3.59 25.78
CA ASN A 7 0.46 -2.24 25.89
C ASN A 7 1.73 -1.99 25.07
N GLN A 8 2.09 -2.89 24.15
CA GLN A 8 3.39 -2.79 23.47
C GLN A 8 3.26 -2.33 22.03
N THR A 9 3.92 -1.22 21.71
CA THR A 9 4.01 -0.73 20.34
C THR A 9 4.71 -1.75 19.46
N VAL A 10 4.17 -2.02 18.27
CA VAL A 10 4.72 -3.00 17.33
C VAL A 10 5.51 -2.33 16.21
N THR A 11 6.46 -3.09 15.65
CA THR A 11 7.09 -2.76 14.37
C THR A 11 6.44 -3.58 13.27
N VAL A 12 5.96 -2.91 12.22
CA VAL A 12 5.35 -3.55 11.06
C VAL A 12 6.39 -3.61 9.94
N ILE A 13 6.57 -4.79 9.35
CA ILE A 13 7.47 -4.98 8.20
C ILE A 13 6.62 -5.40 7.00
N GLY A 14 6.49 -4.51 6.03
CA GLY A 14 5.73 -4.75 4.80
C GLY A 14 6.66 -5.08 3.64
N ARG A 15 6.56 -6.29 3.07
CA ARG A 15 7.35 -6.70 1.90
C ARG A 15 6.53 -6.60 0.61
N SER A 16 7.13 -6.05 -0.46
CA SER A 16 6.49 -5.96 -1.77
C SER A 16 5.11 -5.27 -1.68
N TRP A 17 4.04 -5.90 -2.18
CA TRP A 17 2.66 -5.42 -2.06
C TRP A 17 2.08 -5.51 -0.65
N GLY A 18 2.64 -6.35 0.23
CA GLY A 18 2.27 -6.40 1.66
C GLY A 18 2.59 -5.10 2.42
N ALA A 19 3.33 -4.20 1.78
CA ALA A 19 3.58 -2.84 2.23
C ALA A 19 2.32 -1.95 2.20
N ILE A 20 1.32 -2.26 1.38
CA ILE A 20 0.03 -1.55 1.36
C ILE A 20 -0.73 -1.73 2.68
N PRO A 21 -1.10 -2.96 3.09
CA PRO A 21 -1.80 -3.14 4.36
C PRO A 21 -0.96 -2.69 5.55
N GLY A 22 0.37 -2.83 5.50
CA GLY A 22 1.25 -2.31 6.55
C GLY A 22 1.20 -0.78 6.72
N PHE A 23 1.14 -0.04 5.61
CA PHE A 23 0.96 1.41 5.63
C PHE A 23 -0.41 1.83 6.16
N ILE A 24 -1.47 1.16 5.72
CA ILE A 24 -2.83 1.41 6.20
C ILE A 24 -2.93 1.15 7.71
N LEU A 25 -2.33 0.06 8.20
CA LEU A 25 -2.29 -0.28 9.61
C LEU A 25 -1.55 0.80 10.42
N ALA A 26 -0.37 1.23 9.95
CA ALA A 26 0.40 2.28 10.60
C ALA A 26 -0.36 3.61 10.66
N ALA A 27 -1.06 3.98 9.59
CA ALA A 27 -1.85 5.21 9.53
C ALA A 27 -3.09 5.16 10.45
N LYS A 28 -3.76 4.00 10.54
CA LYS A 28 -4.95 3.82 11.38
C LYS A 28 -4.62 3.70 12.88
N TYR A 29 -3.47 3.13 13.22
CA TYR A 29 -3.09 2.81 14.60
C TYR A 29 -1.74 3.45 14.98
N LEU A 30 -1.61 4.76 14.81
CA LEU A 30 -0.39 5.53 15.10
C LEU A 30 0.13 5.33 16.54
N SER A 31 -0.76 5.15 17.52
CA SER A 31 -0.41 4.88 18.91
C SER A 31 0.19 3.49 19.14
N SER A 32 -0.11 2.53 18.25
CA SER A 32 0.30 1.14 18.39
C SER A 32 1.44 0.77 17.44
N VAL A 33 1.58 1.43 16.29
CA VAL A 33 2.65 1.17 15.32
C VAL A 33 3.77 2.21 15.48
N LYS A 34 4.86 1.82 16.15
CA LYS A 34 6.01 2.72 16.37
C LYS A 34 6.90 2.86 15.15
N LYS A 35 6.94 1.84 14.30
CA LYS A 35 7.81 1.82 13.11
C LYS A 35 7.18 0.99 12.01
N LEU A 36 7.22 1.52 10.79
CA LEU A 36 6.90 0.80 9.56
C LEU A 36 8.18 0.67 8.72
N ILE A 37 8.57 -0.55 8.40
CA ILE A 37 9.72 -0.86 7.54
C ILE A 37 9.20 -1.43 6.22
N LEU A 38 9.62 -0.84 5.10
CA LEU A 38 9.18 -1.22 3.77
C LEU A 38 10.33 -1.93 3.04
N VAL A 39 10.13 -3.18 2.66
CA VAL A 39 11.16 -4.02 2.02
C VAL A 39 10.74 -4.36 0.60
N SER A 40 11.55 -3.97 -0.39
CA SER A 40 11.27 -4.20 -1.82
C SER A 40 9.87 -3.72 -2.25
N SER A 41 9.38 -2.63 -1.67
CA SER A 41 8.00 -2.14 -1.82
C SER A 41 7.88 -1.18 -3.00
N GLY A 42 8.02 -1.70 -4.22
CA GLY A 42 8.01 -0.90 -5.47
C GLY A 42 6.78 0.00 -5.66
N VAL A 43 5.65 -0.32 -5.02
CA VAL A 43 4.43 0.50 -5.05
C VAL A 43 4.63 1.92 -4.52
N TYR A 44 5.58 2.15 -3.61
CA TYR A 44 5.89 3.47 -3.05
C TYR A 44 7.01 4.21 -3.77
N ILE A 45 7.51 3.65 -4.87
CA ILE A 45 8.60 4.23 -5.64
C ILE A 45 8.03 4.98 -6.85
N LYS A 46 8.30 6.29 -6.93
CA LYS A 46 7.70 7.20 -7.93
C LYS A 46 7.83 6.72 -9.37
N TRP A 47 9.00 6.20 -9.78
CA TRP A 47 9.20 5.73 -11.16
C TRP A 47 8.46 4.42 -11.48
N TYR A 48 8.16 3.59 -10.48
CA TYR A 48 7.32 2.41 -10.67
C TYR A 48 5.84 2.77 -10.77
N ALA A 49 5.39 3.84 -10.11
CA ALA A 49 3.99 4.25 -10.13
C ALA A 49 3.48 4.50 -11.56
N GLY A 50 4.26 5.19 -12.40
CA GLY A 50 3.90 5.42 -13.81
C GLY A 50 3.76 4.12 -14.61
N LYS A 51 4.69 3.17 -14.43
CA LYS A 51 4.64 1.86 -15.10
C LYS A 51 3.45 1.02 -14.62
N ILE A 52 3.20 0.99 -13.30
CA ILE A 52 2.05 0.30 -12.70
C ILE A 52 0.75 0.87 -13.25
N ASN A 53 0.60 2.20 -13.30
CA ASN A 53 -0.60 2.83 -13.80
C ASN A 53 -0.81 2.55 -15.29
N LYS A 54 0.25 2.60 -16.11
CA LYS A 54 0.18 2.25 -17.53
C LYS A 54 -0.31 0.81 -17.75
N ILE A 55 0.23 -0.16 -17.00
CA ILE A 55 -0.19 -1.57 -17.06
C ILE A 55 -1.63 -1.74 -16.56
N ARG A 56 -2.02 -1.01 -15.52
CA ARG A 56 -3.40 -1.03 -15.00
C ARG A 56 -4.38 -0.54 -16.08
N LEU A 57 -4.11 0.63 -16.66
CA LEU A 57 -4.94 1.22 -17.71
C LEU A 57 -4.97 0.38 -18.98
N SER A 58 -3.89 -0.31 -19.35
CA SER A 58 -3.88 -1.16 -20.55
C SER A 58 -4.82 -2.36 -20.44
N ARG A 59 -5.20 -2.78 -19.22
CA ARG A 59 -6.11 -3.90 -18.97
C ARG A 59 -7.59 -3.50 -18.96
N LEU A 60 -7.89 -2.21 -18.95
CA LEU A 60 -9.26 -1.71 -18.97
C LEU A 60 -9.84 -1.75 -20.40
N SER A 61 -11.14 -2.03 -20.50
CA SER A 61 -11.95 -1.82 -21.68
C SER A 61 -12.03 -0.33 -22.04
N ARG A 62 -12.61 -0.02 -23.21
CA ARG A 62 -12.78 1.36 -23.65
C ARG A 62 -13.67 2.15 -22.69
N ASP A 63 -14.80 1.58 -22.31
CA ASP A 63 -15.79 2.22 -21.45
C ASP A 63 -15.22 2.47 -20.05
N GLU A 64 -14.45 1.52 -19.52
CA GLU A 64 -13.75 1.68 -18.23
C GLU A 64 -12.66 2.76 -18.31
N LYS A 65 -11.94 2.87 -19.42
CA LYS A 65 -10.94 3.95 -19.61
C LYS A 65 -11.61 5.31 -19.60
N GLU A 66 -12.71 5.46 -20.33
CA GLU A 66 -13.48 6.70 -20.42
C GLU A 66 -14.03 7.10 -19.05
N PHE A 67 -14.60 6.15 -18.30
CA PHE A 67 -15.00 6.37 -16.91
C PHE A 67 -13.83 6.83 -16.02
N THR A 68 -12.66 6.18 -16.12
CA THR A 68 -11.50 6.57 -15.31
C THR A 68 -10.87 7.90 -15.71
N GLY A 69 -11.01 8.33 -16.97
CA GLY A 69 -10.50 9.61 -17.46
C GLY A 69 -11.21 10.83 -16.87
N HIS A 70 -12.40 10.65 -16.28
CA HIS A 70 -13.09 11.70 -15.52
C HIS A 70 -12.50 11.94 -14.12
N TRP A 71 -11.66 11.03 -13.60
CA TRP A 71 -11.11 11.08 -12.25
C TRP A 71 -9.62 11.47 -12.19
N TYR A 72 -8.99 11.77 -13.33
CA TYR A 72 -7.61 12.25 -13.46
C TYR A 72 -7.57 13.61 -14.14
#